data_AF-A0A8B6C8Z1-F1
#
_entry.id   AF-A0A8B6C8Z1-F1
#
_cell.length_a   1.000
_cell.length_b   1.000
_cell.length_c   1.000
_cell.angle_alpha   90.00
_cell.angle_beta   90.00
_cell.angle_gamma   90.00
#
_symmetry.space_group_name_H-M   'P 1'
#
loop_
_entity.id
_entity.type
_entity.pdbx_description
1 polymer ?
#
loop_
_entity_poly.entity_id
_entity_poly.type
_entity_poly.pdbx_seq_one_letter_code
_entity_poly.pdbx_strand_id
1 'polypeptide(L)'
;MQLFQSTIIKNYLPSSPILNSTVTYTMKNIKIIVRNMNVQICYKCIQDHAKCTENILPLETVIEHSKTSPIFENLNQSVSDLQSDITNMRTAREDNFAKLADQCKSAVNNIREFRNELNHHLDAVEKGLITKLQEAENKCSQHVKEVIKSLNEVESDISNFGNILQGIKQHASELQVYLATREIEKQVSDKENRLTSLMENTPFYDITVSMDIDTQV
;
A
#
# COMPACT_ATOMS: atom_id res chain seq x y z
N MET A 1 24.64 46.32 -47.69
CA MET A 1 25.67 45.27 -47.61
C MET A 1 25.76 44.83 -46.16
N GLN A 2 25.02 43.79 -45.75
CA GLN A 2 24.98 43.34 -44.35
C GLN A 2 26.21 42.50 -44.03
N LEU A 3 27.03 42.97 -43.09
CA LEU A 3 28.15 42.23 -42.51
C LEU A 3 27.63 41.43 -41.32
N PHE A 4 27.65 40.10 -41.40
CA PHE A 4 27.44 39.24 -40.24
C PHE A 4 28.79 39.02 -39.55
N GLN A 5 28.95 39.59 -38.36
CA GLN A 5 30.05 39.30 -37.46
C GLN A 5 29.61 38.17 -36.52
N SER A 6 30.23 37.00 -36.63
CA SER A 6 30.12 35.96 -35.61
C SER A 6 31.46 35.79 -34.91
N THR A 7 31.46 35.99 -33.60
CA THR A 7 32.64 35.73 -32.76
C THR A 7 32.64 34.25 -32.44
N ILE A 8 33.43 33.46 -33.16
CA ILE A 8 33.67 32.05 -32.82
C ILE A 8 34.69 32.03 -31.67
N ILE A 9 34.23 31.92 -30.43
CA ILE A 9 35.09 31.58 -29.29
C ILE A 9 35.22 30.06 -29.29
N LYS A 10 36.34 29.52 -29.76
CA LYS A 10 36.64 28.08 -29.64
C LYS A 10 37.61 27.83 -28.50
N ASN A 11 37.09 27.18 -27.45
CA ASN A 11 37.85 26.51 -26.38
C ASN A 11 38.34 25.10 -26.77
N TYR A 12 38.44 24.76 -28.06
CA TYR A 12 38.79 23.39 -28.47
C TYR A 12 39.77 23.39 -29.65
N LEU A 13 41.04 23.68 -29.35
CA LEU A 13 42.22 23.17 -30.05
C LEU A 13 43.29 22.90 -28.98
N PRO A 14 43.90 21.70 -28.93
CA PRO A 14 44.98 21.43 -27.99
C PRO A 14 46.22 22.22 -28.44
N SER A 15 46.69 23.11 -27.55
CA SER A 15 48.04 23.71 -27.56
C SER A 15 48.51 24.33 -28.87
N SER A 16 47.91 25.44 -29.29
CA SER A 16 48.61 26.43 -30.15
C SER A 16 48.26 27.86 -29.73
N PRO A 17 49.24 28.76 -29.55
CA PRO A 17 49.03 30.11 -29.02
C PRO A 17 48.57 31.06 -30.14
N ILE A 18 47.29 31.02 -30.51
CA ILE A 18 46.71 32.06 -31.37
C ILE A 18 45.57 32.74 -30.60
N LEU A 19 45.93 33.82 -29.92
CA LEU A 19 45.02 34.74 -29.23
C LEU A 19 44.17 35.54 -30.26
N ASN A 20 42.87 35.63 -29.99
CA ASN A 20 41.94 36.65 -30.50
C ASN A 20 41.91 36.87 -32.03
N SER A 21 41.30 35.94 -32.77
CA SER A 21 40.90 36.16 -34.17
C SER A 21 39.41 36.53 -34.26
N THR A 22 39.06 37.37 -35.24
CA THR A 22 37.65 37.65 -35.60
C THR A 22 37.45 37.22 -37.05
N VAL A 23 36.46 36.38 -37.30
CA VAL A 23 36.13 35.95 -38.66
C VAL A 23 35.04 36.88 -39.20
N THR A 24 35.31 37.52 -40.32
CA THR A 24 34.36 38.43 -40.99
C THR A 24 33.97 37.81 -42.33
N TYR A 25 32.67 37.62 -42.55
CA TYR A 25 32.14 37.00 -43.76
C TYR A 25 31.64 38.08 -44.71
N THR A 26 32.03 37.99 -45.99
CA THR A 26 31.39 38.71 -47.10
C THR A 26 30.76 37.70 -48.05
N MET A 27 29.73 38.07 -48.83
CA MET A 27 28.99 37.15 -49.69
C MET A 27 29.84 36.32 -50.68
N LYS A 28 31.10 36.71 -50.94
CA LYS A 28 31.99 36.01 -51.88
C LYS A 28 33.25 35.42 -51.23
N ASN A 29 33.64 35.85 -50.02
CA ASN A 29 34.94 35.50 -49.42
C ASN A 29 34.87 35.45 -47.88
N ILE A 30 35.61 34.53 -47.26
CA ILE A 30 35.91 34.52 -45.80
C ILE A 30 37.17 35.35 -45.55
N LYS A 31 37.08 36.32 -44.64
CA LYS A 31 38.24 37.07 -44.14
C LYS A 31 38.48 36.72 -42.68
N ILE A 32 39.60 36.09 -42.37
CA ILE A 32 40.03 35.86 -40.98
C ILE A 32 40.99 36.98 -40.61
N ILE A 33 40.58 37.81 -39.65
CA ILE A 33 41.37 38.94 -39.16
C ILE A 33 41.93 38.57 -37.79
N VAL A 34 43.24 38.45 -37.67
CA VAL A 34 43.91 38.28 -36.37
C VAL A 34 44.06 39.65 -35.74
N ARG A 35 43.38 39.91 -34.61
CA ARG A 35 43.25 41.26 -34.04
C ARG A 35 44.60 41.88 -33.67
N ASN A 36 45.57 41.06 -33.24
CA ASN A 36 46.85 41.56 -32.75
C ASN A 36 47.84 41.97 -33.85
N MET A 37 47.60 41.62 -35.12
CA MET A 37 48.53 41.94 -36.21
C MET A 37 47.88 42.75 -37.34
N ASN A 38 46.55 42.87 -37.37
CA ASN A 38 45.79 43.52 -38.45
C ASN A 38 46.16 42.97 -39.85
N VAL A 39 46.55 41.69 -39.92
CA VAL A 39 46.90 40.98 -41.16
C VAL A 39 45.74 40.08 -41.57
N GLN A 40 45.41 40.08 -42.86
CA GLN A 40 44.50 39.10 -43.47
C GLN A 40 45.30 37.83 -43.77
N ILE A 41 44.88 36.70 -43.20
CA ILE A 41 45.53 35.41 -43.41
C ILE A 41 44.55 34.42 -44.04
N CYS A 42 45.05 33.54 -44.91
CA CYS A 42 44.26 32.46 -45.50
C CYS A 42 44.14 31.28 -44.51
N TYR A 43 43.24 30.33 -44.79
CA TYR A 43 43.02 29.15 -43.94
C TYR A 43 44.30 28.32 -43.70
N LYS A 44 45.18 28.19 -44.69
CA LYS A 44 46.47 27.47 -44.55
C LYS A 44 47.41 28.12 -43.53
N CYS A 45 47.39 29.45 -43.39
CA CYS A 45 48.28 30.16 -42.48
C CYS A 45 47.94 30.02 -41.00
N ILE A 46 46.70 29.65 -40.67
CA ILE A 46 46.30 29.37 -39.28
C ILE A 46 47.00 28.10 -38.77
N GLN A 47 47.38 27.19 -39.67
CA GLN A 47 48.09 25.96 -39.31
C GLN A 47 49.61 26.07 -39.42
N ASP A 48 50.17 26.88 -40.33
CA ASP A 48 51.62 27.04 -40.47
C ASP A 48 52.00 28.46 -40.97
N HIS A 49 52.74 29.20 -40.15
CA HIS A 49 52.88 30.66 -40.23
C HIS A 49 54.17 31.13 -40.93
N ALA A 50 54.45 30.63 -42.14
CA ALA A 50 55.62 31.06 -42.90
C ALA A 50 55.28 31.39 -44.37
N LYS A 51 55.01 32.68 -44.62
CA LYS A 51 54.85 33.34 -45.95
C LYS A 51 53.62 32.91 -46.76
N CYS A 52 52.54 33.69 -46.68
CA CYS A 52 51.46 33.61 -47.66
C CYS A 52 51.34 34.92 -48.43
N THR A 53 51.77 34.86 -49.68
CA THR A 53 51.42 35.79 -50.74
C THR A 53 50.10 35.32 -51.35
N GLU A 54 49.06 36.13 -51.18
CA GLU A 54 47.82 36.18 -51.98
C GLU A 54 47.28 34.84 -52.49
N ASN A 55 46.51 34.15 -51.64
CA ASN A 55 45.46 33.25 -52.13
C ASN A 55 44.31 33.23 -51.14
N ILE A 56 43.46 34.26 -51.24
CA ILE A 56 42.13 34.22 -50.63
C ILE A 56 41.36 33.16 -51.41
N LEU A 57 41.18 31.99 -50.80
CA LEU A 57 40.36 30.93 -51.39
C LEU A 57 38.92 31.45 -51.52
N PRO A 58 38.27 31.23 -52.68
CA PRO A 58 36.84 31.46 -52.81
C PRO A 58 36.08 30.74 -51.69
N LEU A 59 35.04 31.38 -51.16
CA LEU A 59 34.21 30.84 -50.09
C LEU A 59 33.70 29.43 -50.43
N GLU A 60 33.37 29.22 -51.69
CA GLU A 60 32.88 27.95 -52.24
C GLU A 60 33.91 26.83 -52.02
N THR A 61 35.20 27.09 -52.27
CA THR A 61 36.27 26.11 -52.08
C THR A 61 36.47 25.77 -50.60
N VAL A 62 36.35 26.74 -49.69
CA VAL A 62 36.45 26.49 -48.24
C VAL A 62 35.27 25.67 -47.72
N ILE A 63 34.06 25.97 -48.21
CA ILE A 63 32.85 25.19 -47.90
C ILE A 63 33.00 23.76 -48.41
N GLU A 64 33.52 23.58 -49.62
CA GLU A 64 33.70 22.26 -50.22
C GLU A 64 34.73 21.42 -49.44
N HIS A 65 35.89 21.99 -49.09
CA HIS A 65 36.87 21.32 -48.23
C HIS A 65 36.32 21.03 -46.82
N SER A 66 35.47 21.90 -46.28
CA SER A 66 34.83 21.63 -44.99
C SER A 66 33.82 20.49 -45.09
N LYS A 67 33.06 20.40 -46.18
CA LYS A 67 32.08 19.33 -46.41
C LYS A 67 32.74 17.97 -46.62
N THR A 68 33.94 17.95 -47.22
CA THR A 68 34.74 16.73 -47.43
C THR A 68 35.72 16.44 -46.30
N SER A 69 35.77 17.30 -45.27
CA SER A 69 36.65 17.10 -44.13
C SER A 69 36.18 15.93 -43.26
N PRO A 70 37.10 15.08 -42.76
CA PRO A 70 36.78 14.04 -41.79
C PRO A 70 36.07 14.57 -40.54
N ILE A 71 36.29 15.85 -40.18
CA ILE A 71 35.62 16.50 -39.05
C ILE A 71 34.11 16.63 -39.31
N PHE A 72 33.72 16.98 -40.53
CA PHE A 72 32.32 17.13 -40.89
C PHE A 72 31.62 15.77 -40.99
N GLU A 73 32.31 14.76 -41.52
CA GLU A 73 31.83 13.37 -41.53
C GLU A 73 31.65 12.82 -40.10
N ASN A 74 32.64 12.99 -39.22
CA ASN A 74 32.55 12.61 -37.80
C ASN A 74 31.42 13.34 -37.07
N LEU A 75 31.20 14.63 -37.38
CA LEU A 75 30.11 15.39 -36.80
C LEU A 75 28.74 14.86 -37.27
N ASN A 76 28.60 14.57 -38.56
CA ASN A 76 27.37 13.98 -39.09
C ASN A 76 27.09 12.61 -38.48
N GLN A 77 28.12 11.77 -38.32
CA GLN A 77 28.00 10.49 -37.65
C GLN A 77 27.56 10.67 -36.19
N SER A 78 28.22 11.58 -35.44
CA SER A 78 27.85 11.87 -34.06
C SER A 78 26.41 12.37 -33.92
N VAL A 79 25.95 13.21 -34.85
CA VAL A 79 24.56 13.68 -34.88
C VAL A 79 23.60 12.53 -35.16
N SER A 80 23.92 11.65 -36.11
CA SER A 80 23.13 10.46 -36.43
C SER A 80 23.05 9.49 -35.24
N ASP A 81 24.18 9.26 -34.55
CA ASP A 81 24.24 8.39 -33.38
C ASP A 81 23.40 8.97 -32.23
N LEU A 82 23.52 10.27 -31.95
CA LEU A 82 22.69 10.95 -30.95
C LEU A 82 21.20 10.88 -31.29
N GLN A 83 20.82 11.00 -32.56
CA GLN A 83 19.42 10.86 -32.99
C GLN A 83 18.90 9.43 -32.76
N SER A 84 19.72 8.42 -33.06
CA SER A 84 19.41 7.02 -32.78
C SER A 84 19.24 6.78 -31.27
N ASP A 85 20.18 7.25 -30.46
CA ASP A 85 20.15 7.11 -29.00
C ASP A 85 18.93 7.80 -28.39
N ILE A 86 18.59 9.01 -28.83
CA ILE A 86 17.38 9.73 -28.39
C ILE A 86 16.13 8.91 -28.72
N THR A 87 16.06 8.33 -29.92
CA THR A 87 14.92 7.51 -30.34
C THR A 87 14.81 6.25 -29.49
N ASN A 88 15.93 5.55 -29.26
CA ASN A 88 15.97 4.35 -28.43
C ASN A 88 15.59 4.63 -26.98
N MET A 89 16.12 5.72 -26.40
CA MET A 89 15.75 6.16 -25.06
C MET A 89 14.26 6.50 -24.96
N ARG A 90 13.71 7.18 -25.97
CA ARG A 90 12.28 7.52 -26.00
C ARG A 90 11.41 6.27 -26.00
N THR A 91 11.65 5.34 -26.92
CA THR A 91 10.90 4.08 -27.00
C THR A 91 11.00 3.29 -25.69
N ALA A 92 12.20 3.14 -25.14
CA ALA A 92 12.41 2.44 -23.88
C ALA A 92 11.67 3.09 -22.70
N ARG A 93 11.55 4.43 -22.68
CA ARG A 93 10.81 5.15 -21.64
C ARG A 93 9.30 5.01 -21.82
N GLU A 94 8.80 5.08 -23.05
CA GLU A 94 7.39 4.85 -23.38
C GLU A 94 6.97 3.42 -22.98
N ASP A 95 7.77 2.40 -23.30
CA ASP A 95 7.52 1.00 -22.91
C ASP A 95 7.54 0.79 -21.40
N ASN A 96 8.51 1.39 -20.70
CA ASN A 96 8.60 1.30 -19.24
C ASN A 96 7.41 1.99 -18.57
N PHE A 97 6.96 3.12 -19.11
CA PHE A 97 5.79 3.83 -18.58
C PHE A 97 4.51 3.01 -18.76
N ALA A 98 4.34 2.36 -19.92
CA ALA A 98 3.21 1.45 -20.15
C ALA A 98 3.22 0.27 -19.15
N LYS A 99 4.38 -0.39 -18.97
CA LYS A 99 4.54 -1.47 -17.99
C LYS A 99 4.25 -1.01 -16.56
N LEU A 100 4.71 0.18 -16.19
CA LEU A 100 4.44 0.76 -14.87
C LEU A 100 2.94 1.00 -14.68
N ALA A 101 2.25 1.52 -15.69
CA ALA A 101 0.80 1.71 -15.64
C ALA A 101 0.05 0.39 -15.44
N ASP A 102 0.46 -0.67 -16.13
CA ASP A 102 -0.10 -2.02 -15.97
C ASP A 102 0.19 -2.60 -14.58
N GLN A 103 1.41 -2.43 -14.07
CA GLN A 103 1.77 -2.83 -12.71
C GLN A 103 0.95 -2.09 -11.64
N CYS A 104 0.77 -0.78 -11.79
CA CYS A 104 -0.08 -0.01 -10.88
C CYS A 104 -1.53 -0.50 -10.92
N LYS A 105 -2.06 -0.79 -12.10
CA LYS A 105 -3.42 -1.32 -12.27
C LYS A 105 -3.57 -2.70 -11.62
N SER A 106 -2.59 -3.59 -11.82
CA SER A 106 -2.55 -4.90 -11.17
C SER A 106 -2.48 -4.77 -9.65
N ALA A 107 -1.61 -3.90 -9.12
CA ALA A 107 -1.50 -3.68 -7.68
C ALA A 107 -2.82 -3.16 -7.07
N VAL A 108 -3.50 -2.23 -7.74
CA VAL A 108 -4.83 -1.74 -7.31
C VAL A 108 -5.87 -2.86 -7.29
N ASN A 109 -5.87 -3.74 -8.29
CA ASN A 109 -6.78 -4.89 -8.32
C ASN A 109 -6.48 -5.87 -7.18
N ASN A 110 -5.22 -6.21 -6.94
CA ASN A 110 -4.84 -7.09 -5.84
C ASN A 110 -5.29 -6.52 -4.48
N ILE A 111 -5.10 -5.21 -4.26
CA ILE A 111 -5.57 -4.54 -3.03
C ILE A 111 -7.11 -4.67 -2.88
N ARG A 112 -7.86 -4.56 -3.97
CA ARG A 112 -9.32 -4.73 -3.94
C ARG A 112 -9.72 -6.18 -3.64
N GLU A 113 -9.04 -7.14 -4.24
CA GLU A 113 -9.27 -8.57 -4.00
C GLU A 113 -9.00 -8.92 -2.53
N PHE A 114 -7.85 -8.52 -1.99
CA PHE A 114 -7.53 -8.72 -0.57
C PHE A 114 -8.53 -8.05 0.37
N ARG A 115 -8.99 -6.83 0.04
CA ARG A 115 -10.02 -6.15 0.83
C ARG A 115 -11.34 -6.93 0.84
N ASN A 116 -11.74 -7.49 -0.30
CA ASN A 116 -12.97 -8.27 -0.39
C ASN A 116 -12.86 -9.58 0.41
N GLU A 117 -11.71 -10.27 0.33
CA GLU A 117 -11.45 -11.48 1.09
C GLU A 117 -11.45 -11.20 2.60
N LEU A 118 -10.78 -10.13 3.04
CA LEU A 118 -10.76 -9.71 4.43
C LEU A 118 -12.17 -9.41 4.95
N ASN A 119 -12.97 -8.67 4.18
CA ASN A 119 -14.35 -8.37 4.55
C ASN A 119 -15.19 -9.65 4.65
N HIS A 120 -15.03 -10.58 3.70
CA HIS A 120 -15.75 -11.85 3.76
C HIS A 120 -15.39 -12.68 5.00
N HIS A 121 -14.11 -12.72 5.38
CA HIS A 121 -13.67 -13.38 6.59
C HIS A 121 -14.23 -12.69 7.85
N LEU A 122 -14.21 -11.36 7.91
CA LEU A 122 -14.78 -10.60 9.02
C LEU A 122 -16.29 -10.83 9.16
N ASP A 123 -17.04 -10.82 8.06
CA ASP A 123 -18.49 -11.11 8.05
C ASP A 123 -18.77 -12.54 8.55
N ALA A 124 -17.94 -13.51 8.14
CA ALA A 124 -18.07 -14.89 8.60
C ALA A 124 -17.80 -15.03 10.11
N VAL A 125 -16.77 -14.37 10.63
CA VAL A 125 -16.45 -14.33 12.05
C VAL A 125 -17.57 -13.65 12.84
N GLU A 126 -18.05 -12.49 12.39
CA GLU A 126 -19.17 -11.78 13.03
C GLU A 126 -20.41 -12.66 13.10
N LYS A 127 -20.81 -13.27 11.97
CA LYS A 127 -21.95 -14.19 11.92
C LYS A 127 -21.77 -15.39 12.86
N GLY A 128 -20.56 -15.95 12.91
CA GLY A 128 -20.23 -17.05 13.82
C GLY A 128 -20.36 -16.65 15.29
N LEU A 129 -19.85 -15.48 15.67
CA LEU A 129 -19.94 -14.95 17.03
C LEU A 129 -21.39 -14.66 17.44
N ILE A 130 -22.17 -14.02 16.57
CA ILE A 130 -23.59 -13.75 16.82
C ILE A 130 -24.34 -15.06 17.04
N THR A 131 -24.10 -16.07 16.21
CA THR A 131 -24.75 -17.38 16.33
C THR A 131 -24.41 -18.06 17.66
N LYS A 132 -23.13 -18.09 18.04
CA LYS A 132 -22.69 -18.65 19.34
C LYS A 132 -23.27 -17.90 20.53
N LEU A 133 -23.34 -16.57 20.46
CA LEU A 133 -23.94 -15.74 21.51
C LEU A 133 -25.44 -16.03 21.65
N GLN A 134 -26.17 -16.14 20.54
CA GLN A 134 -27.59 -16.48 20.55
C GLN A 134 -27.84 -17.89 21.10
N GLU A 135 -27.01 -18.87 20.75
CA GLU A 135 -27.10 -20.22 21.31
C GLU A 135 -26.85 -20.24 22.82
N ALA A 136 -25.82 -19.51 23.28
CA ALA A 136 -25.51 -19.38 24.70
C ALA A 136 -26.63 -18.66 25.47
N GLU A 137 -27.16 -17.57 24.92
CA GLU A 137 -28.30 -16.84 25.49
C GLU A 137 -29.54 -17.73 25.59
N ASN A 138 -29.87 -18.46 24.53
CA ASN A 138 -31.01 -19.38 24.52
C ASN A 138 -30.87 -20.50 25.56
N LYS A 139 -29.67 -21.09 25.65
CA LYS A 139 -29.38 -22.14 26.64
C LYS A 139 -29.47 -21.61 28.07
N CYS A 140 -28.92 -20.43 28.32
CA CYS A 140 -29.01 -19.76 29.61
C CYS A 140 -30.47 -19.45 29.96
N SER A 141 -31.23 -18.88 29.03
CA SER A 141 -32.65 -18.56 29.20
C SER A 141 -33.50 -19.79 29.52
N GLN A 142 -33.26 -20.91 28.83
CA GLN A 142 -33.93 -22.18 29.11
C GLN A 142 -33.60 -22.68 30.52
N HIS A 143 -32.31 -22.68 30.89
CA HIS A 143 -31.90 -23.14 32.21
C HIS A 143 -32.48 -22.27 33.34
N VAL A 144 -32.47 -20.95 33.17
CA VAL A 144 -33.11 -20.02 34.13
C VAL A 144 -34.61 -20.32 34.28
N LYS A 145 -35.31 -20.60 33.18
CA LYS A 145 -36.74 -20.99 33.24
C LYS A 145 -36.95 -22.30 34.00
N GLU A 146 -36.08 -23.29 33.81
CA GLU A 146 -36.15 -24.57 34.53
C GLU A 146 -35.89 -24.42 36.03
N VAL A 147 -34.92 -23.58 36.41
CA VAL A 147 -34.63 -23.24 37.81
C VAL A 147 -35.82 -22.53 38.43
N ILE A 148 -36.37 -21.50 37.77
CA ILE A 148 -37.57 -20.79 38.27
C ILE A 148 -38.74 -21.75 38.45
N LYS A 149 -38.98 -22.65 37.49
CA LYS A 149 -40.03 -23.67 37.59
C LYS A 149 -39.81 -24.56 38.81
N SER A 150 -38.58 -25.04 39.02
CA SER A 150 -38.24 -25.91 40.15
C SER A 150 -38.39 -25.18 41.50
N LEU A 151 -38.03 -23.90 41.57
CA LEU A 151 -38.22 -23.08 42.76
C LEU A 151 -39.71 -22.89 43.09
N ASN A 152 -40.55 -22.61 42.09
CA ASN A 152 -42.01 -22.49 42.27
C ASN A 152 -42.64 -23.80 42.79
N GLU A 153 -42.16 -24.97 42.31
CA GLU A 153 -42.60 -26.27 42.82
C GLU A 153 -42.23 -26.44 44.30
N VAL A 154 -41.00 -26.11 44.69
CA VAL A 154 -40.55 -26.21 46.08
C VAL A 154 -41.31 -25.23 46.99
N GLU A 155 -41.54 -24.01 46.53
CA GLU A 155 -42.32 -23.00 47.27
C GLU A 155 -43.76 -23.50 47.54
N SER A 156 -44.41 -24.06 46.50
CA SER A 156 -45.76 -24.63 46.63
C SER A 156 -45.79 -25.78 47.63
N ASP A 157 -44.80 -26.68 47.62
CA ASP A 157 -44.71 -27.80 48.56
C ASP A 157 -44.52 -27.33 50.00
N ILE A 158 -43.62 -26.36 50.23
CA ILE A 158 -43.39 -25.78 51.55
C ILE A 158 -44.65 -25.09 52.08
N SER A 159 -45.36 -24.34 51.23
CA SER A 159 -46.64 -23.71 51.57
C SER A 159 -47.69 -24.75 51.99
N ASN A 160 -47.78 -25.87 51.26
CA ASN A 160 -48.65 -26.99 51.60
C ASN A 160 -48.29 -27.63 52.96
N PHE A 161 -47.00 -27.83 53.26
CA PHE A 161 -46.56 -28.33 54.56
C PHE A 161 -46.95 -27.39 55.70
N GLY A 162 -46.81 -26.07 55.50
CA GLY A 162 -47.26 -25.06 56.46
C GLY A 162 -48.75 -25.18 56.78
N ASN A 163 -49.59 -25.35 55.75
CA ASN A 163 -51.03 -25.53 55.91
C ASN A 163 -51.38 -26.83 56.65
N ILE A 164 -50.69 -27.94 56.34
CA ILE A 164 -50.88 -29.23 57.03
C ILE A 164 -50.50 -29.11 58.51
N LEU A 165 -49.34 -28.53 58.82
CA LEU A 165 -48.91 -28.31 60.20
C LEU A 165 -49.91 -27.46 60.98
N GLN A 166 -50.46 -26.41 60.36
CA GLN A 166 -51.46 -25.56 60.98
C GLN A 166 -52.76 -26.32 61.27
N GLY A 167 -53.25 -27.15 60.34
CA GLY A 167 -54.45 -27.97 60.54
C GLY A 167 -54.28 -29.03 61.63
N ILE A 168 -53.12 -29.70 61.65
CA ILE A 168 -52.79 -30.71 62.67
C ILE A 168 -52.70 -30.07 64.05
N LYS A 169 -52.07 -28.90 64.16
CA LYS A 169 -51.98 -28.15 65.43
C LYS A 169 -53.35 -27.79 66.00
N GLN A 170 -54.36 -27.56 65.16
CA GLN A 170 -55.70 -27.15 65.60
C GLN A 170 -56.62 -28.32 65.98
N HIS A 171 -56.43 -29.50 65.38
CA HIS A 171 -57.46 -30.55 65.40
C HIS A 171 -56.97 -31.98 65.68
N ALA A 172 -55.66 -32.23 65.76
CA ALA A 172 -55.12 -33.58 65.87
C ALA A 172 -54.73 -33.97 67.31
N SER A 173 -54.74 -35.27 67.60
CA SER A 173 -54.22 -35.82 68.86
C SER A 173 -52.69 -35.75 68.92
N GLU A 174 -52.11 -35.80 70.12
CA GLU A 174 -50.65 -35.68 70.34
C GLU A 174 -49.83 -36.68 69.50
N LEU A 175 -50.31 -37.92 69.36
CA LEU A 175 -49.65 -38.95 68.54
C LEU A 175 -49.69 -38.61 67.04
N GLN A 176 -50.80 -38.05 66.56
CA GLN A 176 -50.94 -37.61 65.15
C GLN A 176 -50.06 -36.40 64.86
N VAL A 177 -49.93 -35.47 65.81
CA VAL A 177 -49.00 -34.33 65.73
C VAL A 177 -47.56 -34.83 65.60
N TYR A 178 -47.15 -35.76 66.46
CA TYR A 178 -45.79 -36.31 66.44
C TYR A 178 -45.45 -37.01 65.11
N LEU A 179 -46.33 -37.91 64.63
CA LEU A 179 -46.09 -38.65 63.39
C LEU A 179 -46.03 -37.73 62.16
N ALA A 180 -46.92 -36.75 62.07
CA ALA A 180 -46.94 -35.82 60.94
C ALA A 180 -45.76 -34.85 60.96
N THR A 181 -45.35 -34.37 62.14
CA THR A 181 -44.18 -33.49 62.26
C THR A 181 -42.93 -34.20 61.77
N ARG A 182 -42.71 -35.46 62.17
CA ARG A 182 -41.56 -36.26 61.71
C ARG A 182 -41.54 -36.50 60.19
N GLU A 183 -42.70 -36.76 59.61
CA GLU A 183 -42.80 -36.97 58.16
C GLU A 183 -42.53 -35.66 57.39
N ILE A 184 -43.06 -34.54 57.88
CA ILE A 184 -42.81 -33.22 57.29
C ILE A 184 -41.34 -32.81 57.45
N GLU A 185 -40.72 -33.06 58.60
CA GLU A 185 -39.27 -32.83 58.81
C GLU A 185 -38.43 -33.56 57.76
N LYS A 186 -38.74 -34.84 57.51
CA LYS A 186 -38.05 -35.61 56.48
C LYS A 186 -38.24 -35.00 55.09
N GLN A 187 -39.48 -34.68 54.73
CA GLN A 187 -39.77 -34.11 53.40
C GLN A 187 -39.15 -32.71 53.23
N VAL A 188 -39.11 -31.88 54.26
CA VAL A 188 -38.42 -30.58 54.23
C VAL A 188 -36.93 -30.78 54.03
N SER A 189 -36.32 -31.72 54.76
CA SER A 189 -34.89 -32.04 54.59
C SER A 189 -34.56 -32.50 53.16
N ASP A 190 -35.41 -33.34 52.56
CA ASP A 190 -35.25 -33.77 51.17
C ASP A 190 -35.34 -32.58 50.19
N LYS A 191 -36.22 -31.60 50.46
CA LYS A 191 -36.35 -30.39 49.64
C LYS A 191 -35.18 -29.43 49.81
N GLU A 192 -34.64 -29.28 51.01
CA GLU A 192 -33.41 -28.51 51.27
C GLU A 192 -32.22 -29.08 50.49
N ASN A 193 -32.06 -30.41 50.48
CA ASN A 193 -31.02 -31.07 49.67
C ASN A 193 -31.20 -30.81 48.17
N ARG A 194 -32.45 -30.85 47.68
CA ARG A 194 -32.77 -30.48 46.28
C ARG A 194 -32.45 -29.01 46.00
N LEU A 195 -32.70 -28.10 46.95
CA LEU A 195 -32.40 -26.67 46.78
C LEU A 195 -30.89 -26.42 46.72
N THR A 196 -30.12 -27.03 47.61
CA THR A 196 -28.65 -26.96 47.64
C THR A 196 -28.05 -27.45 46.32
N SER A 197 -28.53 -28.60 45.81
CA SER A 197 -28.08 -29.10 44.50
C SER A 197 -28.47 -28.18 43.33
N LEU A 198 -29.60 -27.47 43.39
CA LEU A 198 -29.93 -26.45 42.38
C LEU A 198 -28.97 -25.27 42.44
N MET A 199 -28.57 -24.82 43.64
CA MET A 199 -27.61 -23.73 43.84
C MET A 199 -26.18 -24.10 43.43
N GLU A 200 -25.76 -25.33 43.67
CA GLU A 200 -24.43 -25.84 43.27
C GLU A 200 -24.33 -26.09 41.77
N ASN A 201 -25.44 -26.47 41.12
CA ASN A 201 -25.51 -26.72 39.67
C ASN A 201 -25.98 -25.51 38.86
N THR A 202 -26.08 -24.31 39.46
CA THR A 202 -26.30 -23.07 38.70
C THR A 202 -24.96 -22.38 38.47
N PRO A 203 -24.25 -22.67 37.36
CA PRO A 203 -23.11 -21.87 36.95
C PRO A 203 -23.63 -20.52 36.46
N PHE A 204 -23.84 -19.58 37.38
CA PHE A 204 -24.02 -18.17 37.04
C PHE A 204 -22.70 -17.47 36.70
N TYR A 205 -21.60 -18.22 36.59
CA TYR A 205 -20.28 -17.66 36.33
C TYR A 205 -19.65 -18.28 35.09
N ASP A 206 -19.32 -17.36 34.18
CA ASP A 206 -18.46 -17.46 33.00
C ASP A 206 -18.97 -18.29 31.81
N ILE A 207 -19.98 -17.75 31.12
CA ILE A 207 -20.10 -17.96 29.67
C ILE A 207 -18.86 -17.30 29.04
N THR A 208 -17.76 -18.04 28.99
CA THR A 208 -16.57 -17.65 28.24
C THR A 208 -16.81 -18.07 26.80
N VAL A 209 -17.16 -17.11 25.94
CA VAL A 209 -17.23 -17.34 24.50
C VAL A 209 -15.81 -17.34 23.97
N SER A 210 -15.19 -18.52 23.88
CA SER A 210 -13.94 -18.68 23.15
C SER A 210 -14.21 -19.01 21.68
N MET A 211 -13.43 -18.37 20.81
CA MET A 211 -13.32 -18.75 19.42
C MET A 211 -11.89 -19.18 19.17
N ASP A 212 -11.71 -20.46 18.84
CA ASP A 212 -10.50 -20.90 18.17
C ASP A 212 -10.57 -20.34 16.75
N ILE A 213 -9.78 -19.30 16.49
CA ILE A 213 -9.58 -18.80 15.13
C ILE A 213 -8.60 -19.78 14.50
N ASP A 214 -9.11 -20.68 13.66
CA ASP A 214 -8.26 -21.47 12.76
C ASP A 214 -7.59 -20.49 11.79
N THR A 215 -6.41 -20.00 12.17
CA THR A 215 -5.50 -19.26 11.29
C THR A 215 -4.82 -20.26 10.37
N GLN A 216 -5.57 -20.84 9.43
CA GLN A 216 -4.98 -21.44 8.24
C GLN A 216 -4.85 -20.32 7.20
N VAL A 217 -3.70 -19.63 7.25
CA VAL A 217 -3.19 -18.79 6.16
C VAL A 217 -2.19 -19.62 5.36
#